data_AF-A0A0C1XL77-F1
#
_entry.id   AF-A0A0C1XL77-F1
#
_cell.length_a   1.000
_cell.length_b   1.000
_cell.length_c   1.000
_cell.angle_alpha   90.00
_cell.angle_beta   90.00
_cell.angle_gamma   90.00
#
_symmetry.space_group_name_H-M   'P 1'
#
loop_
_entity.id
_entity.type
_entity.pdbx_description
1 polymer ?
#
loop_
_entity_poly.entity_id
_entity_poly.type
_entity_poly.pdbx_seq_one_letter_code
_entity_poly.pdbx_strand_id
1 'polypeptide(L)'
;MVLAGAAALCVVAVLPGQAWAAGAPGSYAYAFQPGAERVSGAGTTSEAKGLESGATYRDAIKPGGKLFYRVDLDAKTNAYVSAVAVPVPGTKVAFGDKIEVSLQSRDGTDCSSDSESFGSGEFARPIAAYAFRESGKADYASCQDAGSYYVVIERTSDEASDPAPWELEIRDVLEPGLRKAGPTEAPTNWPSASPEPLTDNPAPRAGGAGFYDAAELRKGQWSAKIKPGESLFYRVPVDWGQQVFTSVDLGSSDGSGFVGSALSMALYNPALGLVDSGNSVLYDGKQKTTSIPPLPPVAYENRFDFSDAQRGMRFAGSYYLRISLSPKVGEVFGEKAYGLTLQVNVSGSPKGGPAYAGDPGIFDVSGHGLLGPGGAGGAGGTGGGAGDGTGGGGVDGVSDDTLRLVAVSGIGAGTVLVLGLGAWTLLARRRGGRGAGGPQGPGGPRGSGGPQGPGQYGPPSAW
;
A
#
# COMPACT_ATOMS: atom_id res chain seq x y z
N MET A 1 47.02 -71.09 -5.79
CA MET A 1 45.94 -70.77 -6.75
C MET A 1 45.20 -69.57 -6.19
N VAL A 2 45.34 -68.43 -6.87
CA VAL A 2 44.89 -67.10 -6.43
C VAL A 2 43.40 -66.97 -6.68
N LEU A 3 42.62 -66.54 -5.67
CA LEU A 3 41.31 -65.93 -5.87
C LEU A 3 41.21 -64.71 -4.97
N ALA A 4 41.28 -63.53 -5.60
CA ALA A 4 41.08 -62.23 -5.00
C ALA A 4 39.56 -61.96 -4.90
N GLY A 5 39.06 -61.76 -3.68
CA GLY A 5 37.71 -61.24 -3.44
C GLY A 5 37.77 -59.73 -3.22
N ALA A 6 37.27 -58.96 -4.16
CA ALA A 6 37.10 -57.52 -4.03
C ALA A 6 35.84 -57.22 -3.19
N ALA A 7 36.02 -56.71 -1.97
CA ALA A 7 34.93 -56.18 -1.16
C ALA A 7 34.73 -54.69 -1.51
N ALA A 8 33.58 -54.37 -2.12
CA ALA A 8 33.16 -52.99 -2.37
C ALA A 8 32.61 -52.38 -1.07
N LEU A 9 33.33 -51.42 -0.48
CA LEU A 9 32.81 -50.56 0.58
C LEU A 9 31.96 -49.44 -0.05
N CYS A 10 30.65 -49.50 0.14
CA CYS A 10 29.76 -48.36 -0.08
C CYS A 10 29.92 -47.35 1.07
N VAL A 11 30.69 -46.28 0.83
CA VAL A 11 30.72 -45.12 1.71
C VAL A 11 29.45 -44.31 1.45
N VAL A 12 28.51 -44.34 2.40
CA VAL A 12 27.38 -43.40 2.41
C VAL A 12 27.93 -42.05 2.86
N ALA A 13 28.11 -41.13 1.92
CA ALA A 13 28.41 -39.74 2.21
C ALA A 13 27.16 -39.10 2.83
N VAL A 14 27.15 -38.95 4.16
CA VAL A 14 26.18 -38.11 4.86
C VAL A 14 26.54 -36.66 4.53
N LEU A 15 25.81 -36.07 3.59
CA LEU A 15 25.84 -34.63 3.34
C LEU A 15 25.38 -33.94 4.62
N PRO A 16 26.10 -32.93 5.15
CA PRO A 16 25.61 -32.14 6.26
C PRO A 16 24.34 -31.43 5.79
N GLY A 17 23.20 -31.83 6.35
CA GLY A 17 21.94 -31.12 6.17
C GLY A 17 22.18 -29.65 6.49
N GLN A 18 21.76 -28.77 5.58
CA GLN A 18 21.77 -27.34 5.81
C GLN A 18 20.84 -27.06 7.00
N ALA A 19 21.43 -26.93 8.18
CA ALA A 19 20.75 -26.37 9.33
C ALA A 19 20.44 -24.92 8.96
N TRP A 20 19.17 -24.62 8.71
CA TRP A 20 18.69 -23.24 8.78
C TRP A 20 19.03 -22.74 10.18
N ALA A 21 19.97 -21.80 10.25
CA ALA A 21 20.18 -21.04 11.45
C ALA A 21 18.87 -20.28 11.72
N ALA A 22 18.08 -20.78 12.67
CA ALA A 22 17.10 -19.96 13.35
C ALA A 22 17.86 -18.74 13.87
N GLY A 23 17.48 -17.55 13.37
CA GLY A 23 18.10 -16.29 13.77
C GLY A 23 18.22 -16.19 15.28
N ALA A 24 19.36 -15.69 15.75
CA ALA A 24 19.60 -15.50 17.17
C ALA A 24 18.42 -14.76 17.82
N PRO A 25 17.89 -15.22 18.97
CA PRO A 25 16.86 -14.49 19.68
C PRO A 25 17.47 -13.19 20.21
N GLY A 26 17.18 -12.05 19.57
CA GLY A 26 17.64 -10.74 20.07
C GLY A 26 17.92 -9.65 19.04
N SER A 27 17.92 -9.91 17.72
CA SER A 27 18.15 -8.83 16.75
C SER A 27 16.82 -8.22 16.28
N TYR A 28 16.51 -7.00 16.74
CA TYR A 28 15.53 -6.08 16.11
C TYR A 28 16.01 -5.56 14.75
N ALA A 29 16.82 -6.35 14.05
CA ALA A 29 17.46 -5.97 12.82
C ALA A 29 16.42 -5.98 11.70
N TYR A 30 16.44 -4.94 10.90
CA TYR A 30 15.60 -4.86 9.71
C TYR A 30 15.89 -6.03 8.75
N ALA A 31 14.83 -6.71 8.30
CA ALA A 31 14.94 -7.81 7.36
C ALA A 31 14.98 -7.30 5.93
N PHE A 32 16.18 -7.22 5.38
CA PHE A 32 16.40 -6.93 3.97
C PHE A 32 15.98 -8.12 3.10
N GLN A 33 15.62 -7.84 1.86
CA GLN A 33 15.37 -8.89 0.87
C GLN A 33 16.59 -9.83 0.74
N PRO A 34 16.41 -11.15 0.92
CA PRO A 34 17.44 -12.14 0.62
C PRO A 34 17.89 -12.02 -0.83
N GLY A 35 19.22 -12.01 -1.04
CA GLY A 35 19.80 -11.84 -2.36
C GLY A 35 19.83 -10.40 -2.87
N ALA A 36 19.45 -9.39 -2.06
CA ALA A 36 19.62 -8.01 -2.43
C ALA A 36 21.10 -7.69 -2.70
N GLU A 37 21.36 -7.11 -3.87
CA GLU A 37 22.71 -6.92 -4.39
C GLU A 37 23.42 -5.77 -3.71
N ARG A 38 24.69 -5.93 -3.37
CA ARG A 38 25.49 -4.81 -2.85
C ARG A 38 25.90 -3.90 -4.01
N VAL A 39 25.51 -2.64 -3.91
CA VAL A 39 25.97 -1.56 -4.78
C VAL A 39 26.77 -0.57 -3.94
N SER A 40 27.61 0.23 -4.58
CA SER A 40 28.30 1.35 -3.95
C SER A 40 28.00 2.57 -4.78
N GLY A 41 27.21 3.48 -4.22
CA GLY A 41 26.89 4.77 -4.77
C GLY A 41 28.16 5.59 -4.96
N ALA A 42 28.20 6.31 -6.08
CA ALA A 42 29.32 7.17 -6.41
C ALA A 42 29.21 8.53 -5.72
N GLY A 43 30.31 9.28 -5.67
CA GLY A 43 30.29 10.68 -5.25
C GLY A 43 29.88 11.65 -6.36
N THR A 44 29.79 11.18 -7.61
CA THR A 44 29.44 11.98 -8.80
C THR A 44 28.63 11.15 -9.80
N THR A 45 27.97 11.81 -10.74
CA THR A 45 27.19 11.15 -11.81
C THR A 45 28.07 10.38 -12.80
N SER A 46 29.31 10.81 -13.07
CA SER A 46 30.21 10.14 -14.02
C SER A 46 30.66 8.74 -13.59
N GLU A 47 30.61 8.46 -12.29
CA GLU A 47 31.01 7.18 -11.70
C GLU A 47 29.80 6.35 -11.22
N ALA A 48 28.58 6.87 -11.41
CA ALA A 48 27.36 6.26 -10.91
C ALA A 48 27.13 4.88 -11.53
N LYS A 49 26.92 3.88 -10.66
CA LYS A 49 26.62 2.50 -11.07
C LYS A 49 25.16 2.36 -11.44
N GLY A 50 24.90 1.52 -12.44
CA GLY A 50 23.54 1.19 -12.88
C GLY A 50 22.76 0.42 -11.82
N LEU A 51 21.49 0.76 -11.64
CA LEU A 51 20.49 -0.05 -10.95
C LEU A 51 19.60 -0.69 -12.01
N GLU A 52 19.42 -2.00 -11.94
CA GLU A 52 18.49 -2.72 -12.79
C GLU A 52 17.08 -2.65 -12.21
N SER A 53 16.11 -2.30 -13.04
CA SER A 53 14.71 -2.23 -12.62
C SER A 53 14.19 -3.60 -12.17
N GLY A 54 13.45 -3.61 -11.06
CA GLY A 54 12.91 -4.83 -10.44
C GLY A 54 13.88 -5.53 -9.48
N ALA A 55 15.17 -5.15 -9.46
CA ALA A 55 16.12 -5.63 -8.46
C ALA A 55 16.04 -4.81 -7.16
N THR A 56 16.51 -5.42 -6.06
CA THR A 56 16.69 -4.75 -4.77
C THR A 56 18.16 -4.68 -4.45
N TYR A 57 18.63 -3.49 -4.07
CA TYR A 57 20.02 -3.21 -3.78
C TYR A 57 20.24 -2.84 -2.33
N ARG A 58 21.47 -2.97 -1.87
CA ARG A 58 21.95 -2.57 -0.55
C ARG A 58 23.17 -1.67 -0.67
N ASP A 59 23.19 -0.61 0.13
CA ASP A 59 24.35 0.25 0.32
C ASP A 59 24.37 0.77 1.77
N ALA A 60 25.22 1.74 2.10
CA ALA A 60 25.26 2.42 3.37
C ALA A 60 25.63 3.89 3.19
N ILE A 61 24.98 4.78 3.95
CA ILE A 61 25.17 6.22 3.86
C ILE A 61 25.62 6.83 5.19
N LYS A 62 26.74 7.54 5.13
CA LYS A 62 27.30 8.28 6.27
C LYS A 62 26.52 9.59 6.51
N PRO A 63 26.59 10.18 7.72
CA PRO A 63 26.07 11.52 7.95
C PRO A 63 26.61 12.51 6.91
N GLY A 64 25.74 13.36 6.33
CA GLY A 64 26.11 14.29 5.27
C GLY A 64 26.48 13.64 3.93
N GLY A 65 26.26 12.33 3.79
CA GLY A 65 26.55 11.60 2.56
C GLY A 65 25.58 11.98 1.43
N LYS A 66 26.10 11.95 0.21
CA LYS A 66 25.37 12.11 -1.05
C LYS A 66 25.85 11.04 -2.03
N LEU A 67 24.96 10.12 -2.38
CA LEU A 67 25.27 8.95 -3.21
C LEU A 67 24.53 9.03 -4.53
N PHE A 68 25.24 8.76 -5.62
CA PHE A 68 24.72 8.78 -6.98
C PHE A 68 24.66 7.38 -7.58
N TYR A 69 23.53 7.06 -8.20
CA TYR A 69 23.29 5.84 -8.99
C TYR A 69 22.69 6.22 -10.34
N ARG A 70 22.76 5.33 -11.31
CA ARG A 70 22.20 5.52 -12.65
C ARG A 70 21.03 4.57 -12.86
N VAL A 71 19.95 5.07 -13.46
CA VAL A 71 18.88 4.25 -14.03
C VAL A 71 18.75 4.62 -15.50
N ASP A 72 18.49 3.62 -16.36
CA ASP A 72 18.33 3.84 -17.79
C ASP A 72 16.85 3.70 -18.13
N LEU A 73 16.21 4.81 -18.54
CA LEU A 73 14.77 4.90 -18.71
C LEU A 73 14.37 5.09 -20.17
N ASP A 74 13.24 4.50 -20.58
CA ASP A 74 12.62 4.78 -21.87
C ASP A 74 11.72 6.04 -21.81
N ALA A 75 11.15 6.44 -22.95
CA ALA A 75 10.28 7.62 -23.04
C ALA A 75 8.79 7.35 -22.68
N LYS A 76 8.41 6.14 -22.27
CA LYS A 76 7.01 5.67 -22.19
C LYS A 76 6.59 5.08 -20.84
N THR A 77 7.56 4.74 -20.02
CA THR A 77 7.38 4.03 -18.76
C THR A 77 7.65 4.98 -17.62
N ASN A 78 6.79 4.97 -16.60
CA ASN A 78 7.05 5.73 -15.38
C ASN A 78 8.04 4.94 -14.52
N ALA A 79 8.94 5.65 -13.85
CA ALA A 79 9.92 5.04 -12.96
C ALA A 79 9.73 5.57 -11.54
N TYR A 80 9.89 4.70 -10.56
CA TYR A 80 9.84 5.03 -9.14
C TYR A 80 11.04 4.38 -8.45
N VAL A 81 11.89 5.21 -7.85
CA VAL A 81 13.05 4.75 -7.11
C VAL A 81 12.89 5.11 -5.65
N SER A 82 12.94 4.10 -4.79
CA SER A 82 12.79 4.25 -3.34
C SER A 82 14.07 3.89 -2.61
N ALA A 83 14.29 4.52 -1.46
CA ALA A 83 15.35 4.17 -0.53
C ALA A 83 14.79 4.05 0.89
N VAL A 84 15.07 2.92 1.54
CA VAL A 84 14.82 2.71 2.97
C VAL A 84 16.12 2.92 3.71
N ALA A 85 16.17 3.94 4.57
CA ALA A 85 17.28 4.15 5.49
C ALA A 85 17.04 3.40 6.80
N VAL A 86 18.02 2.59 7.19
CA VAL A 86 17.95 1.69 8.34
C VAL A 86 19.03 2.09 9.35
N PRO A 87 18.74 3.01 10.29
CA PRO A 87 19.62 3.26 11.42
C PRO A 87 19.67 2.03 12.32
N VAL A 88 20.77 1.89 13.07
CA VAL A 88 20.86 0.86 14.10
C VAL A 88 19.83 1.16 15.20
N PRO A 89 18.99 0.18 15.61
CA PRO A 89 17.98 0.41 16.65
C PRO A 89 18.60 0.95 17.94
N GLY A 90 17.94 1.95 18.54
CA GLY A 90 18.38 2.58 19.79
C GLY A 90 19.50 3.61 19.67
N THR A 91 20.05 3.85 18.47
CA THR A 91 20.99 4.97 18.29
C THR A 91 20.29 6.31 18.36
N LYS A 92 21.07 7.34 18.69
CA LYS A 92 20.57 8.71 18.78
C LYS A 92 20.34 9.28 17.39
N VAL A 93 19.14 9.80 17.17
CA VAL A 93 18.75 10.59 15.99
C VAL A 93 18.07 11.87 16.44
N ALA A 94 18.06 12.87 15.59
CA ALA A 94 17.38 14.15 15.84
C ALA A 94 16.08 14.28 15.02
N PHE A 95 15.25 15.26 15.39
CA PHE A 95 14.02 15.61 14.66
C PHE A 95 14.26 15.83 13.15
N GLY A 96 15.34 16.54 12.82
CA GLY A 96 15.68 16.93 11.45
C GLY A 96 16.53 15.92 10.68
N ASP A 97 16.94 14.83 11.32
CA ASP A 97 17.66 13.75 10.63
C ASP A 97 16.73 13.12 9.61
N LYS A 98 17.17 13.07 8.36
CA LYS A 98 16.32 12.65 7.23
C LYS A 98 17.11 11.95 6.14
N ILE A 99 16.37 11.18 5.33
CA ILE A 99 16.82 10.72 4.03
C ILE A 99 16.05 11.50 2.95
N GLU A 100 16.75 11.90 1.90
CA GLU A 100 16.16 12.52 0.71
C GLU A 100 16.54 11.70 -0.53
N VAL A 101 15.56 11.48 -1.40
CA VAL A 101 15.73 10.76 -2.65
C VAL A 101 15.27 11.67 -3.78
N SER A 102 16.12 11.85 -4.78
CA SER A 102 15.82 12.61 -5.99
C SER A 102 16.08 11.78 -7.23
N LEU A 103 15.28 12.00 -8.28
CA LEU A 103 15.52 11.44 -9.60
C LEU A 103 15.78 12.58 -10.59
N GLN A 104 17.00 12.63 -11.10
CA GLN A 104 17.52 13.73 -11.91
C GLN A 104 17.66 13.34 -13.38
N SER A 105 17.35 14.28 -14.27
CA SER A 105 17.74 14.19 -15.67
C SER A 105 19.25 14.24 -15.85
N ARG A 106 19.72 13.95 -17.07
CA ARG A 106 21.13 14.08 -17.47
C ARG A 106 21.74 15.46 -17.12
N ASP A 107 20.94 16.51 -17.20
CA ASP A 107 21.39 17.89 -16.99
C ASP A 107 21.28 18.34 -15.52
N GLY A 108 20.98 17.41 -14.61
CA GLY A 108 20.86 17.67 -13.17
C GLY A 108 19.55 18.34 -12.76
N THR A 109 18.52 18.33 -13.62
CA THR A 109 17.18 18.82 -13.25
C THR A 109 16.43 17.71 -12.52
N ASP A 110 15.92 17.99 -11.33
CA ASP A 110 15.05 17.05 -10.60
C ASP A 110 13.73 16.85 -11.37
N CYS A 111 13.44 15.59 -11.70
CA CYS A 111 12.12 15.16 -12.17
C CYS A 111 11.14 15.11 -11.01
N SER A 112 11.61 14.63 -9.86
CA SER A 112 10.99 14.83 -8.56
C SER A 112 11.99 14.50 -7.46
N SER A 113 11.62 14.90 -6.24
CA SER A 113 12.31 14.54 -5.02
C SER A 113 11.29 14.32 -3.90
N ASP A 114 11.69 13.57 -2.89
CA ASP A 114 10.95 13.35 -1.65
C ASP A 114 11.94 13.16 -0.50
N SER A 115 11.51 13.46 0.72
CA SER A 115 12.33 13.23 1.90
C SER A 115 11.48 12.83 3.10
N GLU A 116 12.02 11.95 3.92
CA GLU A 116 11.40 11.53 5.17
C GLU A 116 12.35 11.77 6.33
N SER A 117 11.84 12.38 7.40
CA SER A 117 12.60 12.66 8.63
C SER A 117 12.06 11.86 9.82
N PHE A 118 12.83 11.77 10.91
CA PHE A 118 12.29 11.15 12.12
C PHE A 118 11.18 11.99 12.78
N GLY A 119 11.15 13.30 12.50
CA GLY A 119 10.15 14.23 13.00
C GLY A 119 10.00 14.15 14.52
N SER A 120 8.78 14.36 15.01
CA SER A 120 8.45 14.27 16.44
C SER A 120 8.67 12.86 17.02
N GLY A 121 8.83 11.85 16.17
CA GLY A 121 9.14 10.48 16.59
C GLY A 121 10.48 10.38 17.33
N GLU A 122 11.50 11.17 16.98
CA GLU A 122 12.81 11.30 17.67
C GLU A 122 13.47 9.99 18.18
N PHE A 123 13.23 8.85 17.52
CA PHE A 123 13.96 7.61 17.78
C PHE A 123 14.27 6.86 16.48
N ALA A 124 15.41 6.18 16.46
CA ALA A 124 15.91 5.41 15.33
C ALA A 124 14.94 4.29 14.94
N ARG A 125 14.48 4.34 13.69
CA ARG A 125 13.60 3.36 13.04
C ARG A 125 13.81 3.41 11.52
N PRO A 126 13.48 2.35 10.76
CA PRO A 126 13.58 2.43 9.31
C PRO A 126 12.65 3.50 8.75
N ILE A 127 13.17 4.42 7.93
CA ILE A 127 12.40 5.46 7.23
C ILE A 127 12.58 5.30 5.72
N ALA A 128 11.59 5.67 4.92
CA ALA A 128 11.63 5.50 3.47
C ALA A 128 11.13 6.74 2.75
N ALA A 129 11.78 7.06 1.63
CA ALA A 129 11.39 8.12 0.69
C ALA A 129 11.57 7.58 -0.74
N TYR A 130 10.92 8.24 -1.70
CA TYR A 130 10.96 7.83 -3.11
C TYR A 130 10.97 9.02 -4.06
N ALA A 131 11.64 8.88 -5.19
CA ALA A 131 11.50 9.80 -6.30
C ALA A 131 10.92 9.08 -7.52
N PHE A 132 10.36 9.84 -8.43
CA PHE A 132 9.72 9.32 -9.61
C PHE A 132 9.92 10.18 -10.85
N ARG A 133 9.76 9.54 -12.01
CA ARG A 133 9.63 10.18 -13.31
C ARG A 133 8.36 9.66 -13.94
N GLU A 134 7.41 10.56 -14.18
CA GLU A 134 6.19 10.24 -14.90
C GLU A 134 6.33 10.64 -16.37
N SER A 135 6.21 9.66 -17.25
CA SER A 135 6.21 9.82 -18.69
C SER A 135 4.90 10.48 -19.15
N GLY A 136 4.98 11.34 -20.17
CA GLY A 136 3.84 12.03 -20.76
C GLY A 136 3.36 13.27 -20.02
N LYS A 137 4.08 13.77 -18.99
CA LYS A 137 3.80 15.07 -18.36
C LYS A 137 4.54 16.19 -19.10
N ALA A 138 3.82 16.88 -19.98
CA ALA A 138 4.36 17.94 -20.84
C ALA A 138 5.06 19.08 -20.07
N ASP A 139 4.67 19.32 -18.81
CA ASP A 139 5.21 20.41 -17.99
C ASP A 139 6.66 20.18 -17.53
N TYR A 140 7.20 18.96 -17.68
CA TYR A 140 8.57 18.60 -17.32
C TYR A 140 9.35 18.07 -18.52
N ALA A 141 9.57 18.93 -19.51
CA ALA A 141 10.23 18.58 -20.78
C ALA A 141 11.58 17.87 -20.60
N SER A 142 12.40 18.28 -19.62
CA SER A 142 13.71 17.67 -19.30
C SER A 142 13.63 16.24 -18.75
N CYS A 143 12.42 15.76 -18.42
CA CYS A 143 12.16 14.46 -17.82
C CYS A 143 11.32 13.53 -18.71
N GLN A 144 11.20 13.84 -20.01
CA GLN A 144 10.41 13.05 -20.95
C GLN A 144 11.26 12.10 -21.82
N ASP A 145 12.51 12.46 -22.08
CA ASP A 145 13.35 11.75 -23.04
C ASP A 145 13.81 10.37 -22.54
N ALA A 146 14.10 9.47 -23.47
CA ALA A 146 14.78 8.21 -23.14
C ALA A 146 16.27 8.48 -22.88
N GLY A 147 16.86 7.77 -21.92
CA GLY A 147 18.28 7.84 -21.63
C GLY A 147 18.61 7.58 -20.17
N SER A 148 19.83 7.96 -19.78
CA SER A 148 20.29 7.82 -18.41
C SER A 148 19.78 8.95 -17.52
N TYR A 149 19.23 8.55 -16.38
CA TYR A 149 18.82 9.39 -15.27
C TYR A 149 19.64 9.03 -14.04
N TYR A 150 19.70 9.94 -13.07
CA TYR A 150 20.50 9.77 -11.87
C TYR A 150 19.63 9.77 -10.63
N VAL A 151 19.76 8.71 -9.84
CA VAL A 151 19.17 8.62 -8.51
C VAL A 151 20.17 9.22 -7.54
N VAL A 152 19.72 10.17 -6.74
CA VAL A 152 20.53 10.85 -5.73
C VAL A 152 19.92 10.55 -4.37
N ILE A 153 20.71 9.96 -3.48
CA ILE A 153 20.29 9.64 -2.11
C ILE A 153 21.17 10.45 -1.14
N GLU A 154 20.53 11.27 -0.31
CA GLU A 154 21.19 12.17 0.64
C GLU A 154 20.77 11.87 2.07
N ARG A 155 21.73 11.90 2.99
CA ARG A 155 21.48 11.85 4.43
C ARG A 155 21.81 13.20 5.05
N THR A 156 20.81 13.86 5.62
CA THR A 156 21.02 14.98 6.52
C THR A 156 21.02 14.47 7.96
N SER A 157 21.96 14.93 8.77
CA SER A 157 21.99 14.60 10.20
C SER A 157 22.50 15.78 11.02
N ASP A 158 21.93 15.94 12.22
CA ASP A 158 22.41 16.83 13.26
C ASP A 158 23.80 16.39 13.74
N GLU A 159 24.64 17.35 14.15
CA GLU A 159 26.00 17.07 14.63
C GLU A 159 26.02 16.16 15.87
N ALA A 160 24.97 16.22 16.69
CA ALA A 160 24.87 15.44 17.92
C ALA A 160 24.21 14.07 17.71
N SER A 161 23.81 13.72 16.50
CA SER A 161 23.27 12.41 16.13
C SER A 161 24.38 11.36 16.00
N ASP A 162 23.99 10.09 16.02
CA ASP A 162 24.93 8.99 15.90
C ASP A 162 25.65 8.99 14.54
N PRO A 163 27.00 8.92 14.52
CA PRO A 163 27.78 9.05 13.30
C PRO A 163 27.85 7.75 12.48
N ALA A 164 27.34 6.63 12.99
CA ALA A 164 27.36 5.37 12.24
C ALA A 164 26.57 5.51 10.93
N PRO A 165 27.03 4.87 9.85
CA PRO A 165 26.28 4.88 8.60
C PRO A 165 24.92 4.20 8.78
N TRP A 166 23.91 4.68 8.06
CA TRP A 166 22.65 3.96 7.93
C TRP A 166 22.76 3.00 6.76
N GLU A 167 22.36 1.74 6.95
CA GLU A 167 22.23 0.83 5.83
C GLU A 167 21.06 1.29 4.94
N LEU A 168 21.19 1.07 3.64
CA LEU A 168 20.17 1.41 2.64
C LEU A 168 19.61 0.14 2.00
N GLU A 169 18.31 0.10 1.79
CA GLU A 169 17.66 -0.77 0.81
C GLU A 169 17.12 0.10 -0.32
N ILE A 170 17.54 -0.16 -1.56
CA ILE A 170 17.21 0.68 -2.73
C ILE A 170 16.44 -0.19 -3.73
N ARG A 171 15.34 0.34 -4.26
CA ARG A 171 14.50 -0.36 -5.25
C ARG A 171 14.17 0.58 -6.39
N ASP A 172 14.28 0.09 -7.63
CA ASP A 172 13.77 0.74 -8.83
C ASP A 172 12.62 -0.10 -9.40
N VAL A 173 11.45 0.51 -9.60
CA VAL A 173 10.25 -0.15 -10.11
C VAL A 173 9.63 0.67 -11.23
N LEU A 174 9.14 -0.04 -12.25
CA LEU A 174 8.58 0.56 -13.45
C LEU A 174 7.06 0.35 -13.51
N GLU A 175 6.33 1.41 -13.83
CA GLU A 175 4.90 1.35 -14.15
C GLU A 175 4.73 1.60 -15.66
N PRO A 176 4.14 0.65 -16.41
CA PRO A 176 3.91 0.85 -17.83
C PRO A 176 3.06 2.08 -18.12
N GLY A 177 3.32 2.75 -19.24
CA GLY A 177 2.40 3.76 -19.76
C GLY A 177 1.03 3.18 -20.10
N LEU A 178 0.04 4.06 -20.31
CA LEU A 178 -1.30 3.66 -20.72
C LEU A 178 -1.38 3.44 -22.23
N ARG A 179 -2.19 2.47 -22.69
CA ARG A 179 -2.55 2.31 -24.12
C ARG A 179 -3.23 3.54 -24.68
N LYS A 180 -3.99 4.24 -23.84
CA LYS A 180 -4.67 5.50 -24.14
C LYS A 180 -4.68 6.38 -22.89
N ALA A 181 -4.45 7.67 -23.06
CA ALA A 181 -4.60 8.63 -21.99
C ALA A 181 -5.98 8.52 -21.33
N GLY A 182 -5.99 8.50 -20.00
CA GLY A 182 -7.20 8.48 -19.18
C GLY A 182 -7.59 9.89 -18.70
N PRO A 183 -8.65 10.00 -17.88
CA PRO A 183 -8.93 11.24 -17.17
C PRO A 183 -7.77 11.62 -16.25
N THR A 184 -7.69 12.91 -15.94
CA THR A 184 -6.63 13.48 -15.08
C THR A 184 -7.20 14.10 -13.80
N GLU A 185 -8.51 14.04 -13.61
CA GLU A 185 -9.18 14.60 -12.43
C GLU A 185 -9.30 13.53 -11.35
N ALA A 186 -8.68 13.77 -10.19
CA ALA A 186 -8.74 12.85 -9.06
C ALA A 186 -10.16 12.78 -8.48
N PRO A 187 -10.58 11.63 -7.90
CA PRO A 187 -11.86 11.53 -7.22
C PRO A 187 -11.97 12.51 -6.05
N THR A 188 -12.99 13.37 -6.07
CA THR A 188 -13.25 14.36 -5.01
C THR A 188 -14.43 13.98 -4.10
N ASN A 189 -15.38 13.19 -4.60
CA ASN A 189 -16.59 12.79 -3.87
C ASN A 189 -16.49 11.34 -3.38
N TRP A 190 -15.67 11.10 -2.37
CA TRP A 190 -15.51 9.80 -1.74
C TRP A 190 -15.80 9.85 -0.23
N PRO A 191 -16.23 8.73 0.38
CA PRO A 191 -16.51 8.68 1.82
C PRO A 191 -15.25 8.92 2.66
N SER A 192 -15.22 10.05 3.36
CA SER A 192 -14.14 10.40 4.30
C SER A 192 -14.45 10.02 5.75
N ALA A 193 -15.66 9.51 6.03
CA ALA A 193 -15.99 8.96 7.33
C ALA A 193 -15.22 7.66 7.56
N SER A 194 -14.64 7.51 8.76
CA SER A 194 -14.09 6.22 9.17
C SER A 194 -15.19 5.15 9.13
N PRO A 195 -14.88 3.93 8.66
CA PRO A 195 -15.84 2.84 8.67
C PRO A 195 -16.23 2.48 10.10
N GLU A 196 -17.37 1.78 10.24
CA GLU A 196 -17.78 1.26 11.53
C GLU A 196 -16.67 0.40 12.16
N PRO A 197 -16.43 0.52 13.48
CA PRO A 197 -15.46 -0.31 14.17
C PRO A 197 -15.79 -1.79 13.95
N LEU A 198 -14.76 -2.58 13.70
CA LEU A 198 -14.92 -4.03 13.65
C LEU A 198 -15.22 -4.52 15.07
N THR A 199 -16.05 -5.57 15.18
CA THR A 199 -16.45 -6.15 16.47
C THR A 199 -15.92 -7.58 16.66
N ASP A 200 -15.27 -8.14 15.64
CA ASP A 200 -14.65 -9.46 15.69
C ASP A 200 -13.46 -9.49 16.66
N ASN A 201 -13.21 -10.64 17.29
CA ASN A 201 -12.03 -10.80 18.16
C ASN A 201 -10.73 -10.68 17.33
N PRO A 202 -9.69 -9.98 17.84
CA PRO A 202 -8.42 -9.86 17.14
C PRO A 202 -7.72 -11.20 16.93
N ALA A 203 -7.48 -11.57 15.68
CA ALA A 203 -6.74 -12.79 15.33
C ALA A 203 -5.21 -12.57 15.47
N PRO A 204 -4.44 -13.49 16.06
CA PRO A 204 -2.99 -13.33 16.18
C PRO A 204 -2.30 -13.27 14.81
N ARG A 205 -1.43 -12.26 14.62
CA ARG A 205 -0.63 -12.09 13.41
C ARG A 205 0.67 -11.35 13.76
N ALA A 206 1.79 -12.07 13.72
CA ALA A 206 3.10 -11.44 13.87
C ALA A 206 3.42 -10.57 12.64
N GLY A 207 4.08 -9.44 12.86
CA GLY A 207 4.62 -8.60 11.79
C GLY A 207 5.95 -9.14 11.27
N GLY A 208 6.31 -8.76 10.04
CA GLY A 208 7.66 -8.94 9.51
C GLY A 208 8.64 -7.93 10.10
N ALA A 209 9.93 -8.11 9.83
CA ALA A 209 11.00 -7.22 10.29
C ALA A 209 11.47 -6.21 9.22
N GLY A 210 10.94 -6.28 8.00
CA GLY A 210 11.19 -5.31 6.93
C GLY A 210 10.11 -5.32 5.84
N PHE A 211 10.31 -4.54 4.78
CA PHE A 211 9.33 -4.47 3.68
C PHE A 211 9.23 -5.78 2.89
N TYR A 212 10.30 -6.58 2.83
CA TYR A 212 10.34 -7.85 2.11
C TYR A 212 9.48 -8.94 2.75
N ASP A 213 9.54 -9.09 4.07
CA ASP A 213 8.83 -10.12 4.83
C ASP A 213 7.58 -9.58 5.52
N ALA A 214 7.12 -8.40 5.12
CA ALA A 214 5.94 -7.74 5.67
C ALA A 214 4.72 -8.68 5.66
N ALA A 215 4.12 -8.87 6.83
CA ALA A 215 3.03 -9.82 7.00
C ALA A 215 1.74 -9.30 6.36
N GLU A 216 1.11 -10.09 5.51
CA GLU A 216 -0.15 -9.68 4.88
C GLU A 216 -1.27 -9.56 5.92
N LEU A 217 -2.02 -8.45 5.86
CA LEU A 217 -3.25 -8.22 6.60
C LEU A 217 -4.41 -7.99 5.63
N ARG A 218 -5.53 -8.64 5.93
CA ARG A 218 -6.80 -8.41 5.25
C ARG A 218 -7.72 -7.62 6.18
N LYS A 219 -8.90 -7.24 5.68
CA LYS A 219 -9.95 -6.66 6.51
C LYS A 219 -10.17 -7.54 7.76
N GLY A 220 -10.08 -6.94 8.94
CA GLY A 220 -10.16 -7.66 10.21
C GLY A 220 -9.47 -6.94 11.36
N GLN A 221 -9.61 -7.52 12.55
CA GLN A 221 -8.81 -7.16 13.72
C GLN A 221 -7.68 -8.15 13.90
N TRP A 222 -6.49 -7.64 14.22
CA TRP A 222 -5.27 -8.44 14.34
C TRP A 222 -4.56 -8.12 15.64
N SER A 223 -4.01 -9.12 16.31
CA SER A 223 -3.20 -8.92 17.52
C SER A 223 -1.75 -9.28 17.30
N ALA A 224 -0.86 -8.48 17.86
CA ALA A 224 0.58 -8.70 17.82
C ALA A 224 1.23 -8.30 19.15
N LYS A 225 2.52 -8.57 19.29
CA LYS A 225 3.35 -8.05 20.37
C LYS A 225 4.54 -7.32 19.77
N ILE A 226 4.93 -6.22 20.40
CA ILE A 226 6.07 -5.39 19.98
C ILE A 226 6.93 -5.05 21.20
N LYS A 227 8.25 -5.03 21.05
CA LYS A 227 9.17 -4.62 22.11
C LYS A 227 9.66 -3.18 21.89
N PRO A 228 10.07 -2.47 22.94
CA PRO A 228 10.67 -1.13 22.81
C PRO A 228 11.85 -1.15 21.82
N GLY A 229 11.87 -0.19 20.88
CA GLY A 229 12.86 -0.09 19.81
C GLY A 229 12.63 -0.99 18.60
N GLU A 230 11.60 -1.84 18.60
CA GLU A 230 11.26 -2.72 17.48
C GLU A 230 10.38 -2.00 16.44
N SER A 231 10.54 -2.39 15.18
CA SER A 231 9.64 -2.04 14.08
C SER A 231 9.01 -3.31 13.50
N LEU A 232 7.68 -3.32 13.39
CA LEU A 232 6.90 -4.38 12.74
C LEU A 232 6.37 -3.89 11.39
N PHE A 233 6.42 -4.77 10.39
CA PHE A 233 5.99 -4.48 9.03
C PHE A 233 4.82 -5.38 8.61
N TYR A 234 3.80 -4.77 8.02
CA TYR A 234 2.64 -5.43 7.46
C TYR A 234 2.37 -4.91 6.05
N ARG A 235 1.63 -5.68 5.26
CA ARG A 235 1.15 -5.25 3.94
C ARG A 235 -0.34 -5.50 3.79
N VAL A 236 -1.06 -4.55 3.21
CA VAL A 236 -2.50 -4.62 2.95
C VAL A 236 -2.69 -4.56 1.43
N PRO A 237 -3.27 -5.61 0.81
CA PRO A 237 -3.62 -5.55 -0.62
C PRO A 237 -4.81 -4.61 -0.81
N VAL A 238 -4.66 -3.60 -1.66
CA VAL A 238 -5.70 -2.62 -1.99
C VAL A 238 -5.80 -2.50 -3.50
N ASP A 239 -6.99 -2.81 -4.03
CA ASP A 239 -7.25 -2.79 -5.46
C ASP A 239 -7.78 -1.42 -5.93
N TRP A 240 -7.82 -1.20 -7.24
CA TRP A 240 -8.40 -0.02 -7.85
C TRP A 240 -9.83 0.21 -7.37
N GLY A 241 -10.15 1.46 -7.03
CA GLY A 241 -11.44 1.88 -6.50
C GLY A 241 -11.67 1.58 -5.02
N GLN A 242 -10.73 0.92 -4.34
CA GLN A 242 -10.84 0.61 -2.91
C GLN A 242 -10.15 1.65 -2.03
N GLN A 243 -10.63 1.83 -0.81
CA GLN A 243 -10.01 2.65 0.23
C GLN A 243 -9.45 1.77 1.33
N VAL A 244 -8.35 2.19 1.94
CA VAL A 244 -7.73 1.53 3.08
C VAL A 244 -7.84 2.40 4.33
N PHE A 245 -8.24 1.78 5.44
CA PHE A 245 -8.33 2.41 6.75
C PHE A 245 -7.57 1.53 7.73
N THR A 246 -6.69 2.16 8.51
CA THR A 246 -5.82 1.44 9.44
C THR A 246 -5.72 2.19 10.75
N SER A 247 -5.82 1.44 11.84
CA SER A 247 -5.52 1.93 13.18
C SER A 247 -4.76 0.87 13.96
N VAL A 248 -4.03 1.32 14.97
CA VAL A 248 -3.36 0.47 15.94
C VAL A 248 -3.57 1.01 17.35
N ASP A 249 -3.93 0.10 18.25
CA ASP A 249 -3.98 0.32 19.67
C ASP A 249 -2.71 -0.23 20.32
N LEU A 250 -2.01 0.59 21.09
CA LEU A 250 -1.00 0.15 22.05
C LEU A 250 -1.70 -0.21 23.36
N GLY A 251 -1.59 -1.46 23.79
CA GLY A 251 -2.22 -1.96 25.01
C GLY A 251 -1.70 -1.29 26.28
N SER A 252 -2.50 -1.32 27.34
CA SER A 252 -2.13 -0.77 28.65
C SER A 252 -0.98 -1.54 29.31
N SER A 253 -0.24 -0.86 30.19
CA SER A 253 0.78 -1.43 31.05
C SER A 253 0.65 -0.87 32.47
N ASP A 254 1.00 -1.70 33.45
CA ASP A 254 1.25 -1.23 34.81
C ASP A 254 2.40 -0.21 34.82
N GLY A 255 2.38 0.69 35.81
CA GLY A 255 3.36 1.75 35.99
C GLY A 255 2.76 3.15 35.91
N SER A 256 3.59 4.17 36.09
CA SER A 256 3.22 5.57 35.96
C SER A 256 4.33 6.34 35.23
N GLY A 257 3.94 7.35 34.45
CA GLY A 257 4.87 8.14 33.65
C GLY A 257 4.22 8.61 32.35
N PHE A 258 4.99 9.32 31.53
CA PHE A 258 4.56 9.78 30.22
C PHE A 258 5.68 9.61 29.21
N VAL A 259 5.36 9.07 28.04
CA VAL A 259 6.25 8.98 26.89
C VAL A 259 5.57 9.64 25.70
N GLY A 260 6.14 10.76 25.24
CA GLY A 260 5.74 11.39 23.98
C GLY A 260 6.21 10.55 22.80
N SER A 261 5.45 10.59 21.70
CA SER A 261 5.75 9.86 20.46
C SER A 261 6.06 8.37 20.70
N ALA A 262 5.34 7.76 21.64
CA ALA A 262 5.58 6.41 22.09
C ALA A 262 5.42 5.38 20.98
N LEU A 263 4.50 5.65 20.05
CA LEU A 263 4.20 4.79 18.91
C LEU A 263 4.22 5.62 17.63
N SER A 264 4.91 5.11 16.61
CA SER A 264 4.90 5.63 15.25
C SER A 264 4.24 4.62 14.32
N MET A 265 3.24 5.05 13.56
CA MET A 265 2.64 4.28 12.46
C MET A 265 2.84 5.06 11.15
N ALA A 266 3.33 4.40 10.10
CA ALA A 266 3.46 5.00 8.77
C ALA A 266 2.87 4.06 7.71
N LEU A 267 2.18 4.65 6.74
CA LEU A 267 1.60 3.97 5.59
C LEU A 267 2.41 4.35 4.34
N TYR A 268 2.92 3.34 3.64
CA TYR A 268 3.65 3.49 2.40
C TYR A 268 2.88 2.87 1.23
N ASN A 269 2.96 3.48 0.06
CA ASN A 269 2.37 2.95 -1.17
C ASN A 269 3.22 1.79 -1.74
N PRO A 270 2.77 1.10 -2.82
CA PRO A 270 3.51 0.00 -3.43
C PRO A 270 4.95 0.34 -3.87
N ALA A 271 5.22 1.60 -4.24
CA ALA A 271 6.55 2.11 -4.60
C ALA A 271 7.35 2.64 -3.39
N LEU A 272 6.92 2.32 -2.16
CA LEU A 272 7.50 2.74 -0.89
C LEU A 272 7.55 4.26 -0.65
N GLY A 273 6.72 5.03 -1.35
CA GLY A 273 6.49 6.44 -1.02
C GLY A 273 5.59 6.58 0.20
N LEU A 274 5.92 7.50 1.11
CA LEU A 274 5.08 7.79 2.28
C LEU A 274 3.74 8.36 1.82
N VAL A 275 2.66 7.78 2.32
CA VAL A 275 1.30 8.30 2.10
C VAL A 275 0.89 9.19 3.26
N ASP A 276 1.04 8.67 4.49
CA ASP A 276 0.71 9.38 5.72
C ASP A 276 1.37 8.68 6.93
N SER A 277 1.47 9.37 8.07
CA SER A 277 1.96 8.80 9.33
C SER A 277 1.33 9.43 10.58
N GLY A 278 1.20 8.60 11.62
CA GLY A 278 0.82 9.02 12.98
C GLY A 278 1.99 8.81 13.94
N ASN A 279 2.64 9.91 14.36
CA ASN A 279 3.88 9.84 15.16
C ASN A 279 3.79 10.49 16.55
N SER A 280 2.63 11.05 16.93
CA SER A 280 2.50 11.93 18.10
C SER A 280 1.76 11.29 19.29
N VAL A 281 1.82 9.96 19.42
CA VAL A 281 1.10 9.25 20.50
C VAL A 281 1.73 9.54 21.86
N LEU A 282 0.99 10.22 22.75
CA LEU A 282 1.36 10.38 24.15
C LEU A 282 0.85 9.18 24.97
N TYR A 283 1.78 8.34 25.42
CA TYR A 283 1.48 7.15 26.21
C TYR A 283 1.70 7.40 27.70
N ASP A 284 0.70 7.03 28.51
CA ASP A 284 0.64 7.25 29.96
C ASP A 284 0.44 5.93 30.74
N GLY A 285 0.72 4.79 30.09
CA GLY A 285 0.43 3.45 30.61
C GLY A 285 -0.99 2.97 30.31
N LYS A 286 -1.91 3.84 29.89
CA LYS A 286 -3.25 3.44 29.41
C LYS A 286 -3.24 3.18 27.93
N GLN A 287 -4.20 2.39 27.44
CA GLN A 287 -4.34 2.12 26.03
C GLN A 287 -4.46 3.43 25.22
N LYS A 288 -3.71 3.51 24.11
CA LYS A 288 -3.75 4.63 23.17
C LYS A 288 -3.93 4.11 21.75
N THR A 289 -4.69 4.85 20.97
CA THR A 289 -4.95 4.56 19.56
C THR A 289 -4.25 5.59 18.68
N THR A 290 -3.71 5.13 17.56
CA THR A 290 -3.36 5.99 16.42
C THR A 290 -3.92 5.40 15.14
N SER A 291 -4.23 6.26 14.17
CA SER A 291 -4.85 5.87 12.91
C SER A 291 -4.31 6.73 11.78
N ILE A 292 -4.28 6.16 10.57
CA ILE A 292 -4.06 6.94 9.36
C ILE A 292 -5.34 7.76 9.08
N PRO A 293 -5.23 9.06 8.79
CA PRO A 293 -6.36 9.85 8.31
C PRO A 293 -7.07 9.19 7.11
N PRO A 294 -8.38 9.39 6.93
CA PRO A 294 -9.10 8.87 5.77
C PRO A 294 -8.47 9.28 4.44
N LEU A 295 -8.19 8.30 3.59
CA LEU A 295 -7.55 8.46 2.28
C LEU A 295 -8.56 8.26 1.13
N PRO A 296 -8.34 8.86 -0.05
CA PRO A 296 -9.16 8.60 -1.21
C PRO A 296 -9.07 7.15 -1.66
N PRO A 297 -10.04 6.66 -2.48
CA PRO A 297 -9.91 5.38 -3.12
C PRO A 297 -8.69 5.37 -4.04
N VAL A 298 -8.07 4.20 -4.17
CA VAL A 298 -7.00 3.95 -5.13
C VAL A 298 -7.50 4.26 -6.54
N ALA A 299 -6.86 5.21 -7.21
CA ALA A 299 -7.26 5.69 -8.51
C ALA A 299 -6.02 6.20 -9.27
N TYR A 300 -5.91 5.89 -10.56
CA TYR A 300 -4.75 6.29 -11.37
C TYR A 300 -4.62 7.82 -11.38
N GLU A 301 -5.75 8.51 -11.41
CA GLU A 301 -5.92 9.95 -11.49
C GLU A 301 -5.38 10.70 -10.27
N ASN A 302 -5.24 10.02 -9.13
CA ASN A 302 -4.68 10.60 -7.91
C ASN A 302 -3.27 11.18 -8.14
N ARG A 303 -2.52 10.71 -9.14
CA ARG A 303 -1.18 11.23 -9.51
C ARG A 303 -1.17 12.69 -9.99
N PHE A 304 -2.33 13.22 -10.35
CA PHE A 304 -2.51 14.60 -10.81
C PHE A 304 -3.07 15.51 -9.72
N ASP A 305 -3.37 14.97 -8.54
CA ASP A 305 -3.74 15.78 -7.39
C ASP A 305 -2.53 16.59 -6.86
N PHE A 306 -2.80 17.65 -6.10
CA PHE A 306 -1.74 18.49 -5.52
C PHE A 306 -1.30 18.01 -4.13
N SER A 307 -2.14 17.25 -3.43
CA SER A 307 -1.85 16.76 -2.08
C SER A 307 -1.08 15.44 -2.12
N ASP A 308 0.00 15.35 -1.36
CA ASP A 308 0.87 14.17 -1.36
C ASP A 308 0.17 12.91 -0.86
N ALA A 309 -0.69 13.02 0.16
CA ALA A 309 -1.47 11.89 0.66
C ALA A 309 -2.41 11.34 -0.43
N GLN A 310 -3.08 12.22 -1.18
CA GLN A 310 -3.94 11.83 -2.31
C GLN A 310 -3.09 11.19 -3.40
N ARG A 311 -2.00 11.85 -3.81
CA ARG A 311 -1.06 11.30 -4.80
C ARG A 311 -0.48 9.97 -4.38
N GLY A 312 -0.28 9.71 -3.09
CA GLY A 312 0.17 8.44 -2.55
C GLY A 312 -0.79 7.27 -2.84
N MET A 313 -2.07 7.57 -3.09
CA MET A 313 -3.11 6.60 -3.41
C MET A 313 -3.24 6.30 -4.92
N ARG A 314 -2.16 6.48 -5.70
CA ARG A 314 -2.19 6.34 -7.18
C ARG A 314 -2.03 4.93 -7.73
N PHE A 315 -1.86 3.92 -6.88
CA PHE A 315 -1.47 2.56 -7.26
C PHE A 315 -2.38 1.52 -6.61
N ALA A 316 -2.83 0.52 -7.38
CA ALA A 316 -3.23 -0.75 -6.77
C ALA A 316 -1.98 -1.52 -6.32
N GLY A 317 -2.14 -2.47 -5.40
CA GLY A 317 -1.06 -3.34 -4.94
C GLY A 317 -0.95 -3.40 -3.42
N SER A 318 0.26 -3.64 -2.92
CA SER A 318 0.53 -3.70 -1.48
C SER A 318 0.81 -2.33 -0.88
N TYR A 319 -0.04 -1.90 0.04
CA TYR A 319 0.23 -0.77 0.92
C TYR A 319 0.89 -1.29 2.20
N TYR A 320 2.02 -0.71 2.60
CA TYR A 320 2.83 -1.21 3.71
C TYR A 320 2.62 -0.37 4.97
N LEU A 321 2.39 -1.04 6.09
CA LEU A 321 2.30 -0.43 7.41
C LEU A 321 3.58 -0.72 8.20
N ARG A 322 4.29 0.32 8.60
CA ARG A 322 5.37 0.24 9.59
C ARG A 322 4.86 0.72 10.93
N ILE A 323 4.96 -0.12 11.96
CA ILE A 323 4.65 0.25 13.34
C ILE A 323 5.92 0.15 14.16
N SER A 324 6.32 1.22 14.84
CA SER A 324 7.54 1.25 15.66
C SER A 324 7.25 1.74 17.07
N LEU A 325 7.78 1.05 18.07
CA LEU A 325 7.64 1.41 19.48
C LEU A 325 8.90 2.13 19.96
N SER A 326 8.74 3.30 20.58
CA SER A 326 9.86 4.08 21.11
C SER A 326 10.61 3.29 22.20
N PRO A 327 11.96 3.26 22.19
CA PRO A 327 12.76 2.69 23.28
C PRO A 327 12.42 3.29 24.66
N LYS A 328 12.03 4.57 24.71
CA LYS A 328 11.63 5.27 25.95
C LYS A 328 10.44 4.61 26.66
N VAL A 329 9.61 3.85 25.93
CA VAL A 329 8.54 3.04 26.56
C VAL A 329 9.14 1.95 27.44
N GLY A 330 10.23 1.32 27.03
CA GLY A 330 10.98 0.35 27.82
C GLY A 330 11.62 0.97 29.06
N GLU A 331 12.20 2.16 28.90
CA GLU A 331 12.81 2.92 30.00
C GLU A 331 11.80 3.30 31.10
N VAL A 332 10.57 3.68 30.73
CA VAL A 332 9.55 4.18 31.67
C VAL A 332 8.61 3.08 32.18
N PHE A 333 8.16 2.17 31.31
CA PHE A 333 7.14 1.15 31.63
C PHE A 333 7.70 -0.29 31.66
N GLY A 334 9.00 -0.45 31.39
CA GLY A 334 9.76 -1.70 31.51
C GLY A 334 10.06 -2.38 30.18
N GLU A 335 11.19 -3.08 30.15
CA GLU A 335 11.68 -3.87 29.01
C GLU A 335 10.91 -5.18 28.85
N LYS A 336 9.72 -5.09 28.23
CA LYS A 336 8.85 -6.23 27.95
C LYS A 336 8.14 -6.04 26.62
N ALA A 337 7.49 -7.10 26.14
CA ALA A 337 6.64 -7.00 24.96
C ALA A 337 5.28 -6.36 25.32
N TYR A 338 4.86 -5.38 24.54
CA TYR A 338 3.59 -4.67 24.65
C TYR A 338 2.60 -5.24 23.63
N GLY A 339 1.33 -5.35 24.01
CA GLY A 339 0.28 -5.81 23.11
C GLY A 339 -0.08 -4.74 22.09
N LEU A 340 -0.28 -5.14 20.84
CA LEU A 340 -0.87 -4.32 19.79
C LEU A 340 -2.18 -4.94 19.31
N THR A 341 -3.17 -4.09 19.04
CA THR A 341 -4.39 -4.46 18.29
C THR A 341 -4.49 -3.60 17.06
N LEU A 342 -4.35 -4.20 15.88
CA LEU A 342 -4.48 -3.52 14.59
C LEU A 342 -5.90 -3.71 14.06
N GLN A 343 -6.49 -2.66 13.53
CA GLN A 343 -7.71 -2.76 12.75
C GLN A 343 -7.41 -2.36 11.31
N VAL A 344 -7.76 -3.24 10.38
CA VAL A 344 -7.64 -2.99 8.94
C VAL A 344 -9.02 -3.08 8.33
N ASN A 345 -9.41 -2.05 7.60
CA ASN A 345 -10.61 -2.06 6.79
C ASN A 345 -10.25 -1.70 5.35
N VAL A 346 -10.74 -2.49 4.41
CA VAL A 346 -10.66 -2.19 2.98
C VAL A 346 -12.10 -2.06 2.49
N SER A 347 -12.47 -0.86 2.05
CA SER A 347 -13.83 -0.55 1.59
C SER A 347 -13.85 -0.26 0.09
N GLY A 348 -15.03 -0.32 -0.51
CA GLY A 348 -15.18 -0.23 -1.97
C GLY A 348 -15.04 -1.59 -2.66
N SER A 349 -15.69 -1.70 -3.80
CA SER A 349 -15.54 -2.87 -4.68
C SER A 349 -14.34 -2.66 -5.62
N PRO A 350 -13.52 -3.70 -5.86
CA PRO A 350 -12.49 -3.65 -6.88
C PRO A 350 -13.07 -3.21 -8.22
N LYS A 351 -12.34 -2.33 -8.91
CA LYS A 351 -12.65 -1.85 -10.25
C LYS A 351 -11.59 -2.32 -11.23
N GLY A 352 -11.92 -2.28 -12.52
CA GLY A 352 -10.90 -2.49 -13.55
C GLY A 352 -9.78 -1.46 -13.41
N GLY A 353 -8.55 -1.93 -13.42
CA GLY A 353 -7.37 -1.06 -13.45
C GLY A 353 -7.28 -0.25 -14.74
N PRO A 354 -6.36 0.73 -14.79
CA PRO A 354 -6.14 1.52 -15.97
C PRO A 354 -5.64 0.63 -17.12
N ALA A 355 -5.88 1.07 -18.35
CA ALA A 355 -5.53 0.30 -19.54
C ALA A 355 -4.01 0.34 -19.83
N TYR A 356 -3.21 -0.31 -18.99
CA TYR A 356 -1.75 -0.38 -19.13
C TYR A 356 -1.32 -0.99 -20.47
N ALA A 357 -0.28 -0.44 -21.07
CA ALA A 357 0.32 -0.93 -22.32
C ALA A 357 1.24 -2.14 -22.11
N GLY A 358 1.55 -2.50 -20.86
CA GLY A 358 2.35 -3.65 -20.46
C GLY A 358 1.87 -4.25 -19.14
N ASP A 359 2.67 -5.13 -18.56
CA ASP A 359 2.42 -5.73 -17.25
C ASP A 359 2.66 -4.71 -16.13
N PRO A 360 1.65 -4.37 -15.31
CA PRO A 360 1.80 -3.43 -14.20
C PRO A 360 2.64 -3.97 -13.03
N GLY A 361 3.00 -5.25 -13.02
CA GLY A 361 3.88 -5.84 -12.01
C GLY A 361 3.33 -5.67 -10.59
N ILE A 362 4.05 -4.90 -9.75
CA ILE A 362 3.66 -4.67 -8.35
C ILE A 362 2.46 -3.73 -8.18
N PHE A 363 2.02 -3.07 -9.26
CA PHE A 363 0.90 -2.12 -9.27
C PHE A 363 -0.45 -2.76 -9.57
N ASP A 364 -0.58 -4.06 -9.25
CA ASP A 364 -1.79 -4.86 -9.34
C ASP A 364 -1.85 -5.85 -8.15
N VAL A 365 -3.07 -6.23 -7.76
CA VAL A 365 -3.35 -7.20 -6.68
C VAL A 365 -3.50 -8.62 -7.23
N SER A 366 -3.75 -8.78 -8.54
CA SER A 366 -4.20 -10.04 -9.15
C SER A 366 -3.16 -11.16 -9.31
N GLY A 367 -1.92 -11.01 -8.81
CA GLY A 367 -1.08 -12.15 -8.44
C GLY A 367 0.26 -12.37 -9.15
N HIS A 368 0.84 -11.36 -9.81
CA HIS A 368 2.19 -11.49 -10.42
C HIS A 368 3.30 -10.65 -9.77
N GLY A 369 3.00 -9.76 -8.81
CA GLY A 369 3.97 -8.75 -8.33
C GLY A 369 4.17 -8.63 -6.81
N LEU A 370 3.65 -9.54 -5.98
CA LEU A 370 3.87 -9.43 -4.53
C LEU A 370 5.30 -9.86 -4.19
N LEU A 371 6.21 -8.88 -4.02
CA LEU A 371 7.54 -9.10 -3.47
C LEU A 371 7.41 -9.71 -2.07
N GLY A 372 7.65 -11.02 -1.95
CA GLY A 372 7.67 -11.72 -0.66
C GLY A 372 7.57 -13.24 -0.79
N PRO A 373 8.03 -13.99 0.23
CA PRO A 373 7.95 -15.45 0.28
C PRO A 373 6.47 -15.86 0.44
N GLY A 374 5.80 -16.11 -0.68
CA GLY A 374 4.37 -16.46 -0.72
C GLY A 374 3.73 -16.38 -2.11
N GLY A 375 4.42 -15.81 -3.11
CA GLY A 375 3.97 -15.74 -4.51
C GLY A 375 4.07 -17.05 -5.31
N ALA A 376 4.22 -18.21 -4.67
CA ALA A 376 4.27 -19.50 -5.36
C ALA A 376 3.36 -20.52 -4.65
N GLY A 377 2.26 -20.91 -5.28
CA GLY A 377 1.48 -22.08 -4.86
C GLY A 377 -0.04 -21.93 -4.99
N GLY A 378 -0.54 -21.86 -6.22
CA GLY A 378 -1.98 -21.92 -6.53
C GLY A 378 -2.24 -22.22 -8.00
N ALA A 379 -1.60 -23.26 -8.53
CA ALA A 379 -1.90 -23.75 -9.87
C ALA A 379 -3.23 -24.52 -9.87
N GLY A 380 -4.10 -24.17 -10.82
CA GLY A 380 -5.22 -24.99 -11.28
C GLY A 380 -6.33 -24.12 -11.89
N GLY A 381 -6.52 -23.99 -13.20
CA GLY A 381 -5.84 -24.58 -14.36
C GLY A 381 -6.47 -24.05 -15.67
N THR A 382 -5.72 -24.20 -16.77
CA THR A 382 -6.14 -24.33 -18.19
C THR A 382 -7.04 -23.24 -18.81
N GLY A 383 -6.79 -22.64 -19.98
CA GLY A 383 -5.84 -22.86 -21.08
C GLY A 383 -5.89 -21.61 -21.99
N GLY A 384 -4.96 -21.35 -22.89
CA GLY A 384 -4.59 -22.21 -24.03
C GLY A 384 -5.34 -21.71 -25.27
N GLY A 385 -4.63 -21.05 -26.18
CA GLY A 385 -5.20 -20.38 -27.36
C GLY A 385 -5.53 -21.28 -28.55
N ALA A 386 -6.33 -20.67 -29.45
CA ALA A 386 -6.51 -20.88 -30.90
C ALA A 386 -7.07 -22.22 -31.44
N GLY A 387 -8.01 -22.12 -32.40
CA GLY A 387 -8.24 -23.15 -33.41
C GLY A 387 -9.70 -23.37 -33.84
N ASP A 388 -10.02 -22.94 -35.07
CA ASP A 388 -11.17 -23.38 -35.87
C ASP A 388 -11.14 -24.90 -36.13
N GLY A 389 -12.33 -25.49 -36.38
CA GLY A 389 -12.46 -26.68 -37.23
C GLY A 389 -13.14 -27.92 -36.63
N THR A 390 -14.45 -28.04 -36.89
CA THR A 390 -15.22 -29.24 -37.29
C THR A 390 -14.78 -30.66 -36.91
N GLY A 391 -15.72 -31.45 -36.36
CA GLY A 391 -15.79 -32.91 -36.52
C GLY A 391 -16.27 -33.67 -35.30
N GLY A 392 -17.49 -34.23 -35.36
CA GLY A 392 -18.12 -34.99 -34.28
C GLY A 392 -17.73 -36.47 -34.19
N GLY A 393 -18.13 -37.11 -33.09
CA GLY A 393 -18.12 -38.57 -32.87
C GLY A 393 -17.98 -38.93 -31.38
N GLY A 394 -19.06 -39.45 -30.76
CA GLY A 394 -19.12 -39.88 -29.33
C GLY A 394 -18.22 -41.09 -29.02
N VAL A 395 -18.00 -41.53 -27.77
CA VAL A 395 -18.94 -42.10 -26.77
C VAL A 395 -18.26 -42.13 -25.38
N ASP A 396 -18.93 -41.65 -24.33
CA ASP A 396 -19.49 -42.38 -23.17
C ASP A 396 -18.57 -42.58 -21.95
N GLY A 397 -19.04 -42.04 -20.81
CA GLY A 397 -18.68 -42.53 -19.48
C GLY A 397 -18.34 -41.46 -18.44
N VAL A 398 -19.36 -40.77 -17.89
CA VAL A 398 -19.69 -40.68 -16.44
C VAL A 398 -20.75 -39.56 -16.25
N SER A 399 -21.95 -40.02 -15.90
CA SER A 399 -23.18 -39.37 -15.43
C SER A 399 -23.22 -37.84 -15.19
N ASP A 400 -23.89 -37.15 -16.12
CA ASP A 400 -24.32 -35.73 -16.14
C ASP A 400 -25.77 -35.55 -15.62
N ASP A 401 -26.16 -36.26 -14.56
CA ASP A 401 -27.52 -36.18 -14.00
C ASP A 401 -27.64 -35.31 -12.73
N THR A 402 -26.53 -35.07 -12.03
CA THR A 402 -26.53 -34.20 -10.82
C THR A 402 -26.40 -32.71 -11.16
N LEU A 403 -25.87 -32.37 -12.34
CA LEU A 403 -25.68 -30.97 -12.77
C LEU A 403 -26.89 -30.39 -13.54
N ARG A 404 -27.76 -31.24 -14.10
CA ARG A 404 -29.00 -30.78 -14.76
C ARG A 404 -30.13 -30.43 -13.80
N LEU A 405 -30.12 -30.97 -12.58
CA LEU A 405 -31.16 -30.64 -11.58
C LEU A 405 -31.00 -29.22 -10.99
N VAL A 406 -29.81 -28.62 -11.08
CA VAL A 406 -29.55 -27.26 -10.58
C VAL A 406 -29.80 -26.19 -11.66
N ALA A 407 -29.83 -26.56 -12.94
CA ALA A 407 -30.00 -25.62 -14.05
C ALA A 407 -31.47 -25.25 -14.38
N VAL A 408 -32.47 -25.93 -13.81
CA VAL A 408 -33.90 -25.67 -14.12
C VAL A 408 -34.65 -24.90 -13.02
N SER A 409 -34.04 -24.67 -11.84
CA SER A 409 -34.68 -23.91 -10.75
C SER A 409 -34.47 -22.39 -10.80
N GLY A 410 -33.69 -21.86 -11.75
CA GLY A 410 -33.31 -20.45 -11.78
C GLY A 410 -34.19 -19.48 -12.57
N ILE A 411 -35.03 -19.96 -13.50
CA ILE A 411 -35.77 -19.08 -14.44
C ILE A 411 -37.25 -18.90 -14.06
N GLY A 412 -37.81 -19.73 -13.18
CA GLY A 412 -39.24 -19.65 -12.82
C GLY A 412 -39.60 -18.53 -11.82
N ALA A 413 -38.72 -18.21 -10.87
CA ALA A 413 -39.05 -17.25 -9.80
C ALA A 413 -39.09 -15.79 -10.28
N GLY A 414 -38.24 -15.43 -11.25
CA GLY A 414 -38.17 -14.07 -11.79
C GLY A 414 -39.43 -13.67 -12.57
N THR A 415 -40.00 -14.59 -13.36
CA THR A 415 -41.20 -14.29 -14.16
C THR A 415 -42.45 -14.16 -13.29
N VAL A 416 -42.57 -14.93 -12.20
CA VAL A 416 -43.68 -14.83 -11.24
C VAL A 416 -43.64 -13.49 -10.49
N LEU A 417 -42.47 -13.00 -10.11
CA LEU A 417 -42.32 -11.71 -9.44
C LEU A 417 -42.67 -10.53 -10.34
N VAL A 418 -42.27 -10.55 -11.61
CA VAL A 418 -42.60 -9.49 -12.58
C VAL A 418 -44.10 -9.49 -12.89
N LEU A 419 -44.73 -10.65 -13.05
CA LEU A 419 -46.18 -10.75 -13.25
C LEU A 419 -46.96 -10.33 -11.99
N GLY A 420 -46.46 -10.65 -10.79
CA GLY A 420 -47.02 -10.18 -9.52
C GLY A 420 -46.98 -8.66 -9.38
N LEU A 421 -45.85 -8.03 -9.71
CA LEU A 421 -45.69 -6.56 -9.70
C LEU A 421 -46.58 -5.88 -10.76
N GLY A 422 -46.74 -6.48 -11.94
CA GLY A 422 -47.65 -5.99 -12.97
C GLY A 422 -49.12 -6.07 -12.55
N ALA A 423 -49.53 -7.16 -11.91
CA ALA A 423 -50.90 -7.32 -11.40
C ALA A 423 -51.19 -6.35 -10.24
N TRP A 424 -50.24 -6.16 -9.32
CA TRP A 424 -50.39 -5.25 -8.18
C TRP A 424 -50.52 -3.79 -8.61
N THR A 425 -49.72 -3.33 -9.57
CA THR A 425 -49.80 -1.95 -10.09
C THR A 425 -51.11 -1.67 -10.84
N LEU A 426 -51.66 -2.65 -11.55
CA LEU A 426 -52.98 -2.54 -12.20
C LEU A 426 -54.14 -2.51 -11.18
N LEU A 427 -54.04 -3.28 -10.09
CA LEU A 427 -55.03 -3.28 -9.01
C LEU A 427 -55.00 -2.00 -8.18
N ALA A 428 -53.81 -1.43 -7.94
CA ALA A 428 -53.65 -0.15 -7.25
C ALA A 428 -54.26 1.02 -8.05
N ARG A 429 -54.08 1.02 -9.38
CA ARG A 429 -54.71 2.02 -10.27
C ARG A 429 -56.23 1.90 -10.35
N ARG A 430 -56.79 0.70 -10.20
CA ARG A 430 -58.25 0.47 -10.19
C ARG A 430 -58.93 0.82 -8.87
N ARG A 431 -58.21 0.92 -7.75
CA ARG A 431 -58.74 1.37 -6.45
C ARG A 431 -58.65 2.88 -6.21
N GLY A 432 -57.88 3.62 -7.01
CA GLY A 432 -57.87 5.10 -7.00
C GLY A 432 -59.01 5.77 -7.78
N GLY A 433 -59.95 4.99 -8.35
CA GLY A 433 -60.95 5.47 -9.31
C GLY A 433 -62.41 5.50 -8.84
N ARG A 434 -62.71 5.35 -7.53
CA ARG A 434 -64.10 5.46 -7.02
C ARG A 434 -64.14 6.12 -5.65
N GLY A 435 -64.57 7.38 -5.62
CA GLY A 435 -64.84 8.14 -4.39
C GLY A 435 -65.01 9.63 -4.62
N ALA A 436 -66.00 10.01 -5.45
CA ALA A 436 -66.50 11.38 -5.50
C ALA A 436 -67.67 11.53 -4.50
N GLY A 437 -67.68 12.62 -3.72
CA GLY A 437 -68.82 13.04 -2.91
C GLY A 437 -68.47 14.16 -1.91
N GLY A 438 -68.69 15.43 -2.30
CA GLY A 438 -68.71 16.60 -1.38
C GLY A 438 -69.98 16.62 -0.50
N PRO A 439 -70.23 17.66 0.35
CA PRO A 439 -70.36 19.07 -0.09
C PRO A 439 -70.07 20.23 0.92
N GLN A 440 -70.13 21.46 0.38
CA GLN A 440 -70.54 22.78 0.95
C GLN A 440 -69.55 23.67 1.78
N GLY A 441 -69.38 24.92 1.31
CA GLY A 441 -68.57 26.04 1.88
C GLY A 441 -69.30 26.88 2.95
N PRO A 442 -69.17 28.24 3.06
CA PRO A 442 -68.36 29.23 2.31
C PRO A 442 -67.58 30.27 3.17
N GLY A 443 -66.75 31.13 2.55
CA GLY A 443 -66.30 32.40 3.15
C GLY A 443 -65.02 33.01 2.54
N GLY A 444 -65.14 34.09 1.74
CA GLY A 444 -64.00 34.93 1.28
C GLY A 444 -63.70 36.09 2.25
N PRO A 445 -63.15 37.25 1.80
CA PRO A 445 -61.95 37.44 0.96
C PRO A 445 -61.03 38.64 1.43
N ARG A 446 -59.91 38.85 0.69
CA ARG A 446 -59.18 40.12 0.38
C ARG A 446 -57.88 40.53 1.13
N GLY A 447 -56.93 41.01 0.32
CA GLY A 447 -55.88 42.01 0.64
C GLY A 447 -54.51 41.69 0.00
N SER A 448 -54.26 41.91 -1.31
CA SER A 448 -53.77 43.13 -1.99
C SER A 448 -52.30 43.54 -1.72
N GLY A 449 -51.46 43.56 -2.77
CA GLY A 449 -50.28 44.42 -2.89
C GLY A 449 -48.98 43.74 -3.37
N GLY A 450 -48.60 43.91 -4.65
CA GLY A 450 -47.21 43.71 -5.14
C GLY A 450 -46.48 45.06 -5.26
N PRO A 451 -45.44 45.20 -6.11
CA PRO A 451 -44.19 44.42 -6.22
C PRO A 451 -42.94 45.35 -6.21
N GLN A 452 -41.72 44.84 -5.97
CA GLN A 452 -40.47 45.54 -6.36
C GLN A 452 -39.18 44.67 -6.27
N GLY A 453 -38.52 44.51 -7.43
CA GLY A 453 -37.07 44.66 -7.68
C GLY A 453 -36.03 43.70 -7.07
N PRO A 454 -35.11 43.09 -7.88
CA PRO A 454 -33.95 42.36 -7.38
C PRO A 454 -32.73 43.27 -7.17
N GLY A 455 -32.14 43.22 -5.97
CA GLY A 455 -30.91 43.93 -5.60
C GLY A 455 -29.67 43.08 -5.83
N GLN A 456 -28.76 43.61 -6.64
CA GLN A 456 -27.42 43.13 -6.97
C GLN A 456 -26.43 43.74 -5.95
N TYR A 457 -25.57 42.96 -5.28
CA TYR A 457 -24.39 43.50 -4.59
C TYR A 457 -23.23 42.50 -4.62
N GLY A 458 -22.07 42.99 -5.09
CA GLY A 458 -20.81 42.27 -5.24
C GLY A 458 -19.94 42.24 -3.97
N PRO A 459 -18.71 41.70 -4.06
CA PRO A 459 -17.88 41.34 -2.92
C PRO A 459 -17.03 42.49 -2.37
N PRO A 460 -16.63 42.47 -1.08
CA PRO A 460 -15.56 43.33 -0.58
C PRO A 460 -14.18 42.67 -0.69
N SER A 461 -13.22 43.52 -1.01
CA SER A 461 -11.78 43.30 -1.14
C SER A 461 -11.04 43.29 0.21
N ALA A 462 -9.86 42.67 0.15
CA ALA A 462 -8.78 42.59 1.14
C ALA A 462 -8.51 43.83 2.01
N TRP A 463 -8.09 43.54 3.26
CA TRP A 463 -6.95 44.15 3.96
C TRP A 463 -6.25 43.07 4.79
#